data_AF-A0A561SUN1-F1
#
_entry.id   AF-A0A561SUN1-F1
#
_cell.length_a   1.000
_cell.length_b   1.000
_cell.length_c   1.000
_cell.angle_alpha   90.00
_cell.angle_beta   90.00
_cell.angle_gamma   90.00
#
_symmetry.space_group_name_H-M   'P 1'
#
loop_
_entity.id
_entity.type
_entity.pdbx_description
1 polymer ?
#
loop_
_entity_poly.entity_id
_entity_poly.type
_entity_poly.pdbx_seq_one_letter_code
_entity_poly.pdbx_strand_id
1 'polypeptide(L)'
;MTDVMSAERLPLGIRLLQALRKEPDWSAMTEEDLAAFRDAENRRRASRLIRVITGLPDRSATIRWQEVALPDRTVRVRVYRPSPGPAALPLVLHVHGGGFVGTAVQSDWVNSHLAARLPALVVSVEHRLLDARTPLAAAVDDGWDVLRQVVRHGTEWGADPIAPPSSARARAGWSRRSPRSGPGIPACPSGRRCSSTPLSISPTR
;
A
#
# COMPACT_ATOMS: atom_id res chain seq x y z
N MET A 1 18.32 -27.63 11.22
CA MET A 1 17.17 -26.99 10.56
C MET A 1 16.90 -25.68 11.28
N THR A 2 17.45 -24.59 10.72
CA THR A 2 17.03 -23.18 10.85
C THR A 2 16.71 -22.63 12.24
N ASP A 3 17.78 -22.21 12.92
CA ASP A 3 17.81 -21.00 13.75
C ASP A 3 17.59 -19.78 12.83
N VAL A 4 16.36 -19.25 12.82
CA VAL A 4 16.00 -18.03 12.08
C VAL A 4 15.13 -17.19 13.00
N MET A 5 15.68 -16.77 14.14
CA MET A 5 15.16 -15.64 14.91
C MET A 5 16.32 -14.93 15.61
N SER A 6 17.36 -14.55 14.85
CA SER A 6 18.12 -13.37 15.24
C SER A 6 17.14 -12.21 15.25
N ALA A 7 16.59 -11.90 16.42
CA ALA A 7 15.84 -10.69 16.68
C ALA A 7 16.82 -9.53 16.45
N GLU A 8 16.89 -9.07 15.20
CA GLU A 8 17.74 -7.97 14.81
C GLU A 8 17.36 -6.79 15.71
N ARG A 9 18.30 -6.42 16.60
CA ARG A 9 18.04 -5.35 17.56
C ARG A 9 17.73 -4.10 16.76
N LEU A 10 16.51 -3.57 16.96
CA LEU A 10 16.08 -2.33 16.33
C LEU A 10 17.18 -1.26 16.44
N PRO A 11 17.44 -0.48 15.38
CA PRO A 11 18.43 0.58 15.40
C PRO A 11 18.25 1.48 16.62
N LEU A 12 19.37 1.96 17.20
CA LEU A 12 19.38 2.74 18.44
C LEU A 12 18.39 3.91 18.42
N GLY A 13 18.27 4.59 17.27
CA GLY A 13 17.32 5.69 17.08
C GLY A 13 15.85 5.27 17.24
N ILE A 14 15.47 4.08 16.77
CA ILE A 14 14.10 3.55 16.92
C ILE A 14 13.83 3.21 18.39
N ARG A 15 14.80 2.61 19.08
CA ARG A 15 14.67 2.27 20.51
C ARG A 15 14.55 3.51 21.38
N LEU A 16 15.33 4.54 21.10
CA LEU A 16 15.23 5.83 21.79
C LEU A 16 13.88 6.51 21.52
N LEU A 17 13.40 6.48 20.27
CA LEU A 17 12.09 7.01 19.91
C LEU A 17 10.96 6.29 20.65
N GLN A 18 11.03 4.97 20.80
CA GLN A 18 10.07 4.17 21.55
C GLN A 18 10.13 4.49 23.05
N ALA A 19 11.33 4.57 23.63
CA ALA A 19 11.51 4.88 25.05
C ALA A 19 11.00 6.28 25.45
N LEU A 20 11.04 7.23 24.52
CA LEU A 20 10.53 8.60 24.73
C LEU A 20 9.01 8.74 24.47
N ARG A 21 8.33 7.71 23.92
CA ARG A 21 6.88 7.73 23.75
C ARG A 21 6.22 7.44 25.09
N LYS A 22 5.59 8.46 25.68
CA LYS A 22 4.59 8.24 26.73
C LYS A 22 3.29 7.84 26.06
N GLU A 23 2.76 6.67 26.42
CA GLU A 23 1.42 6.27 26.00
C GLU A 23 0.40 7.03 26.85
N PRO A 24 -0.64 7.62 26.24
CA PRO A 24 -1.73 8.23 26.98
C PRO A 24 -2.58 7.16 27.65
N ASP A 25 -3.21 7.50 28.77
CA ASP A 25 -4.22 6.63 29.38
C ASP A 25 -5.49 6.67 28.54
N TRP A 26 -5.63 5.67 27.67
CA TRP A 26 -6.78 5.57 26.76
C TRP A 26 -8.11 5.44 27.49
N SER A 27 -8.12 4.93 28.72
CA SER A 27 -9.35 4.68 29.49
C SER A 27 -9.92 5.94 30.14
N ALA A 28 -9.06 6.94 30.40
CA ALA A 28 -9.43 8.20 31.04
C ALA A 28 -9.46 9.39 30.06
N MET A 29 -9.28 9.14 28.76
CA MET A 29 -9.14 10.20 27.75
C MET A 29 -10.47 10.89 27.45
N THR A 30 -10.52 12.22 27.58
CA THR A 30 -11.67 13.00 27.13
C THR A 30 -11.64 13.26 25.62
N GLU A 31 -12.74 13.77 25.05
CA GLU A 31 -12.78 14.16 23.63
C GLU A 31 -11.78 15.28 23.31
N GLU A 32 -11.63 16.24 24.22
CA GLU A 32 -10.68 17.34 24.08
C GLU A 32 -9.24 16.83 24.16
N ASP A 33 -8.95 15.89 25.08
CA ASP A 33 -7.64 15.25 25.17
C ASP A 33 -7.30 14.46 23.90
N LEU A 34 -8.27 13.76 23.31
CA LEU A 34 -8.07 13.03 22.06
C LEU A 34 -7.76 13.98 20.90
N ALA A 35 -8.48 15.11 20.81
CA ALA A 35 -8.23 16.14 19.81
C ALA A 35 -6.82 16.74 19.98
N ALA A 36 -6.44 17.08 21.23
CA ALA A 36 -5.13 17.61 21.55
C ALA A 36 -4.00 16.60 21.25
N PHE A 37 -4.22 15.33 21.57
CA PHE A 37 -3.29 14.23 21.27
C PHE A 37 -3.10 14.06 19.76
N ARG A 38 -4.19 14.03 18.99
CA ARG A 38 -4.16 13.97 17.52
C ARG A 38 -3.34 15.12 16.95
N ASP A 39 -3.61 16.34 17.39
CA ASP A 39 -2.91 17.53 16.88
C ASP A 39 -1.42 17.52 17.24
N ALA A 40 -1.07 17.08 18.46
CA ALA A 40 0.31 16.93 18.88
C ALA A 40 1.06 15.86 18.06
N GLU A 41 0.44 14.69 17.86
CA GLU A 41 1.03 13.61 17.07
C GLU A 41 1.16 14.01 15.59
N ASN A 42 0.17 14.70 15.03
CA ASN A 42 0.24 15.22 13.66
C ASN A 42 1.32 16.28 13.49
N ARG A 43 1.47 17.22 14.44
CA ARG A 43 2.59 18.19 14.42
C ARG A 43 3.94 17.49 14.48
N ARG A 44 4.08 16.50 15.36
CA ARG A 44 5.32 15.72 15.49
C ARG A 44 5.66 14.98 14.21
N ARG A 45 4.69 14.29 13.62
CA ARG A 45 4.86 13.49 12.38
C ARG A 45 4.96 14.33 11.10
N ALA A 46 4.50 15.59 11.13
CA ALA A 46 4.72 16.54 10.04
C ALA A 46 6.08 17.27 10.14
N SER A 47 6.76 17.18 11.29
CA SER A 47 8.02 17.90 11.52
C SER A 47 9.13 17.50 10.54
N ARG A 48 10.07 18.41 10.27
CA ARG A 48 11.22 18.09 9.40
C ARG A 48 12.14 17.02 10.01
N LEU A 49 12.23 16.97 11.34
CA LEU A 49 13.08 16.02 12.05
C LEU A 49 12.63 14.58 11.82
N ILE A 50 11.33 14.32 11.77
CA ILE A 50 10.82 12.96 11.52
C ILE A 50 11.28 12.41 10.16
N ARG A 51 11.55 13.28 9.19
CA ARG A 51 12.06 12.90 7.85
C ARG A 51 13.48 12.39 7.87
N VAL A 52 14.26 12.68 8.92
CA VAL A 52 15.57 12.04 9.12
C VAL A 52 15.40 10.55 9.42
N ILE A 53 14.28 10.17 10.03
CA ILE A 53 13.96 8.78 10.38
C ILE A 53 13.18 8.10 9.25
N THR A 54 12.13 8.74 8.74
CA THR A 54 11.25 8.16 7.71
C THR A 54 11.81 8.30 6.30
N GLY A 55 12.75 9.20 6.07
CA GLY A 55 13.22 9.56 4.73
C GLY A 55 12.44 10.71 4.10
N LEU A 56 12.98 11.19 2.97
CA LEU A 56 12.39 12.25 2.15
C LEU A 56 11.50 11.67 1.04
N PRO A 57 10.49 12.41 0.55
CA PRO A 57 9.76 12.00 -0.65
C PRO A 57 10.67 11.89 -1.88
N ASP A 58 10.40 10.89 -2.71
CA ASP A 58 11.10 10.66 -3.98
C ASP A 58 10.76 11.78 -4.96
N ARG A 59 11.79 12.44 -5.48
CA ARG A 59 11.65 13.57 -6.42
C ARG A 59 11.17 13.14 -7.81
N SER A 60 11.25 11.85 -8.12
CA SER A 60 10.79 11.26 -9.37
C SER A 60 9.28 11.02 -9.37
N ALA A 61 8.57 11.38 -8.28
CA ALA A 61 7.12 11.40 -8.21
C ALA A 61 6.60 12.81 -7.94
N THR A 62 5.60 13.22 -8.71
CA THR A 62 4.77 14.38 -8.40
C THR A 62 3.81 14.03 -7.27
N ILE A 63 3.60 14.97 -6.35
CA ILE A 63 2.69 14.82 -5.22
C ILE A 63 1.72 16.00 -5.24
N ARG A 64 0.43 15.73 -5.28
CA ARG A 64 -0.60 16.78 -5.26
C ARG A 64 -1.80 16.39 -4.43
N TRP A 65 -2.50 17.40 -3.93
CA TRP A 65 -3.85 17.22 -3.41
C TRP A 65 -4.85 17.18 -4.56
N GLN A 66 -5.87 16.36 -4.41
CA GLN A 66 -7.04 16.33 -5.27
C GLN A 66 -8.27 16.03 -4.42
N GLU A 67 -9.44 16.43 -4.89
CA GLU A 67 -10.72 16.13 -4.25
C GLU A 67 -11.48 15.08 -5.03
N VAL A 68 -12.16 14.21 -4.29
CA VAL A 68 -13.01 13.15 -4.83
C VAL A 68 -14.43 13.42 -4.35
N ALA A 69 -15.29 13.80 -5.29
CA ALA A 69 -16.71 13.95 -5.03
C ALA A 69 -17.38 12.58 -4.87
N LEU A 70 -18.01 12.37 -3.72
CA LEU A 70 -18.88 11.23 -3.40
C LEU A 70 -20.34 11.72 -3.31
N PRO A 71 -21.35 10.83 -3.30
CA PRO A 71 -22.75 11.24 -3.31
C PRO A 71 -23.17 12.17 -2.15
N ASP A 72 -22.58 11.99 -0.98
CA ASP A 72 -22.93 12.64 0.29
C ASP A 72 -21.84 13.59 0.82
N ARG A 73 -20.61 13.49 0.31
CA ARG A 73 -19.45 14.22 0.84
C ARG A 73 -18.34 14.38 -0.20
N THR A 74 -17.33 15.18 0.12
CA THR A 74 -16.08 15.26 -0.64
C THR A 74 -14.93 14.74 0.22
N VAL A 75 -14.11 13.86 -0.35
CA VAL A 75 -12.93 13.30 0.33
C VAL A 75 -11.68 13.82 -0.36
N ARG A 76 -10.74 14.35 0.43
CA ARG A 76 -9.44 14.77 -0.08
C ARG A 76 -8.54 13.55 -0.25
N VAL A 77 -7.78 13.53 -1.33
CA VAL A 77 -6.81 12.48 -1.60
C VAL A 77 -5.48 13.10 -1.99
N ARG A 78 -4.41 12.41 -1.59
CA ARG A 78 -3.05 12.76 -1.95
C ARG A 78 -2.60 11.84 -3.07
N VAL A 79 -2.35 12.42 -4.24
CA VAL A 79 -2.06 11.69 -5.48
C VAL A 79 -0.58 11.74 -5.76
N TYR A 80 0.01 10.56 -5.99
CA TYR A 80 1.41 10.39 -6.34
C TYR A 80 1.50 9.80 -7.73
N ARG A 81 2.31 10.41 -8.59
CA ARG A 81 2.48 9.96 -9.97
C ARG A 81 3.93 10.09 -10.41
N PRO A 82 4.54 9.05 -11.02
CA PRO A 82 5.90 9.14 -11.56
C PRO A 82 6.01 10.25 -12.61
N SER A 83 7.14 10.96 -12.61
CA SER A 83 7.47 12.03 -13.55
C SER A 83 8.96 11.98 -13.92
N PRO A 84 9.31 11.72 -15.20
CA PRO A 84 8.39 11.40 -16.30
C PRO A 84 7.73 10.02 -16.11
N GLY A 85 6.55 9.82 -16.70
CA GLY A 85 5.83 8.55 -16.55
C GLY A 85 4.72 8.34 -17.60
N PRO A 86 4.26 7.09 -17.79
CA PRO A 86 3.15 6.75 -18.68
C PRO A 86 1.83 7.49 -18.40
N ALA A 87 0.99 7.59 -19.43
CA ALA A 87 -0.36 8.16 -19.33
C ALA A 87 -1.35 7.23 -18.58
N ALA A 88 -1.17 5.92 -18.68
CA ALA A 88 -1.95 4.91 -17.96
C ALA A 88 -1.02 4.13 -17.01
N LEU A 89 -1.41 4.03 -15.73
CA LEU A 89 -0.61 3.42 -14.67
C LEU A 89 -1.46 2.45 -13.85
N PRO A 90 -0.89 1.35 -13.32
CA PRO A 90 -1.57 0.55 -12.31
C PRO A 90 -1.97 1.44 -11.12
N LEU A 91 -3.18 1.23 -10.60
CA LEU A 91 -3.73 1.97 -9.47
C LEU A 91 -3.36 1.28 -8.15
N VAL A 92 -2.85 2.07 -7.20
CA VAL A 92 -2.69 1.67 -5.80
C VAL A 92 -3.49 2.63 -4.94
N LEU A 93 -4.48 2.12 -4.22
CA LEU A 93 -5.13 2.88 -3.16
C LEU A 93 -4.38 2.67 -1.85
N HIS A 94 -4.05 3.75 -1.17
CA HIS A 94 -3.42 3.74 0.14
C HIS A 94 -4.36 4.37 1.18
N VAL A 95 -4.59 3.67 2.28
CA VAL A 95 -5.28 4.21 3.47
C VAL A 95 -4.22 4.40 4.53
N HIS A 96 -4.00 5.65 4.96
CA HIS A 96 -2.89 5.94 5.85
C HIS A 96 -3.09 5.33 7.25
N GLY A 97 -1.98 4.89 7.84
CA GLY A 97 -1.99 4.40 9.22
C GLY A 97 -2.01 5.53 10.24
N GLY A 98 -1.59 5.18 11.46
CA GLY A 98 -1.47 6.13 12.56
C GLY A 98 -2.60 6.09 13.57
N GLY A 99 -3.31 4.95 13.69
CA GLY A 99 -4.33 4.77 14.72
C GLY A 99 -5.51 5.73 14.57
N PHE A 100 -5.89 6.05 13.33
CA PHE A 100 -7.02 6.95 13.02
C PHE A 100 -6.86 8.38 13.51
N VAL A 101 -5.62 8.79 13.85
CA VAL A 101 -5.26 10.18 14.15
C VAL A 101 -4.25 10.76 13.14
N GLY A 102 -3.72 9.93 12.22
CA GLY A 102 -2.74 10.32 11.22
C GLY A 102 -3.30 11.13 10.04
N THR A 103 -2.45 11.47 9.08
CA THR A 103 -2.82 12.17 7.83
C THR A 103 -2.09 11.55 6.64
N ALA A 104 -2.61 11.68 5.42
CA ALA A 104 -2.01 11.14 4.21
C ALA A 104 -0.59 11.68 3.94
N VAL A 105 -0.30 12.92 4.37
CA VAL A 105 1.01 13.57 4.21
C VAL A 105 2.13 12.80 4.92
N GLN A 106 1.81 12.09 6.01
CA GLN A 106 2.79 11.31 6.77
C GLN A 106 3.36 10.15 5.95
N SER A 107 2.64 9.70 4.93
CA SER A 107 3.07 8.64 4.01
C SER A 107 3.68 9.18 2.74
N ASP A 108 3.97 10.49 2.62
CA ASP A 108 4.54 11.08 1.42
C ASP A 108 5.85 10.39 1.00
N TRP A 109 6.70 10.11 1.98
CA TRP A 109 7.98 9.46 1.75
C TRP A 109 7.78 8.07 1.13
N VAL A 110 6.93 7.22 1.71
CA VAL A 110 6.76 5.84 1.23
C VAL A 110 5.97 5.79 -0.08
N ASN A 111 4.91 6.59 -0.21
CA ASN A 111 4.03 6.56 -1.37
C ASN A 111 4.67 7.17 -2.62
N SER A 112 5.50 8.21 -2.47
CA SER A 112 6.29 8.73 -3.60
C SER A 112 7.30 7.71 -4.12
N HIS A 113 7.99 7.00 -3.24
CA HIS A 113 8.89 5.90 -3.64
C HIS A 113 8.11 4.74 -4.28
N LEU A 114 6.93 4.41 -3.76
CA LEU A 114 6.07 3.39 -4.35
C LEU A 114 5.65 3.76 -5.78
N ALA A 115 5.20 5.00 -5.97
CA ALA A 115 4.82 5.54 -7.26
C ALA A 115 6.00 5.56 -8.26
N ALA A 116 7.20 5.92 -7.80
CA ALA A 116 8.39 5.99 -8.64
C ALA A 116 8.98 4.61 -8.99
N ARG A 117 8.98 3.65 -8.05
CA ARG A 117 9.65 2.35 -8.20
C ARG A 117 8.78 1.26 -8.81
N LEU A 118 7.46 1.29 -8.61
CA LEU A 118 6.51 0.36 -9.23
C LEU A 118 5.78 0.97 -10.46
N PRO A 119 6.28 2.08 -11.01
CA PRO A 119 5.54 3.05 -11.82
C PRO A 119 4.02 2.98 -11.69
N ALA A 120 3.48 3.47 -10.57
CA ALA A 120 2.07 3.35 -10.24
C ALA A 120 1.42 4.72 -9.94
N LEU A 121 0.12 4.82 -10.21
CA LEU A 121 -0.71 5.89 -9.68
C LEU A 121 -1.08 5.51 -8.24
N VAL A 122 -0.51 6.20 -7.26
CA VAL A 122 -0.86 5.98 -5.85
C VAL A 122 -1.84 7.06 -5.42
N VAL A 123 -2.98 6.66 -4.87
CA VAL A 123 -4.01 7.55 -4.32
C VAL A 123 -4.12 7.26 -2.83
N SER A 124 -3.63 8.19 -2.00
CA SER A 124 -3.72 8.10 -0.55
C SER A 124 -4.93 8.85 -0.04
N VAL A 125 -5.82 8.17 0.69
CA VAL A 125 -7.09 8.74 1.16
C VAL A 125 -6.89 9.50 2.48
N GLU A 126 -7.26 10.78 2.51
CA GLU A 126 -7.40 11.57 3.74
C GLU A 126 -8.76 11.25 4.35
N HIS A 127 -8.85 10.09 4.97
CA HIS A 127 -10.10 9.57 5.52
C HIS A 127 -10.47 10.26 6.83
N ARG A 128 -11.76 10.21 7.17
CA ARG A 128 -12.26 10.71 8.44
C ARG A 128 -11.54 10.04 9.61
N LEU A 129 -11.12 10.88 10.54
CA LEU A 129 -10.40 10.46 11.74
C LEU A 129 -11.40 10.08 12.82
N LEU A 130 -10.96 9.23 13.75
CA LEU A 130 -11.79 8.83 14.87
C LEU A 130 -12.06 10.06 15.75
N ASP A 131 -13.34 10.29 16.06
CA ASP A 131 -13.80 11.25 17.05
C ASP A 131 -15.08 10.71 17.69
N ALA A 132 -15.65 11.42 18.67
CA ALA A 132 -16.81 10.94 19.42
C ALA A 132 -18.07 10.70 18.56
N ARG A 133 -18.18 11.34 17.40
CA ARG A 133 -19.33 11.24 16.48
C ARG A 133 -19.02 10.46 15.21
N THR A 134 -17.73 10.21 14.94
CA THR A 134 -17.26 9.53 13.74
C THR A 134 -16.82 8.12 14.09
N PRO A 135 -17.60 7.08 13.72
CA PRO A 135 -17.23 5.71 14.03
C PRO A 135 -16.03 5.25 13.19
N LEU A 136 -15.34 4.22 13.66
CA LEU A 136 -14.21 3.59 12.96
C LEU A 136 -14.54 3.19 11.52
N ALA A 137 -15.77 2.71 11.28
CA ALA A 137 -16.23 2.29 9.96
C ALA A 137 -16.17 3.43 8.92
N ALA A 138 -16.33 4.69 9.35
CA ALA A 138 -16.30 5.85 8.47
C ALA A 138 -14.98 5.97 7.69
N ALA A 139 -13.85 5.60 8.33
CA ALA A 139 -12.54 5.58 7.70
C ALA A 139 -12.44 4.53 6.57
N VAL A 140 -13.06 3.36 6.80
CA VAL A 140 -13.11 2.26 5.84
C VAL A 140 -14.02 2.63 4.67
N ASP A 141 -15.18 3.22 4.98
CA ASP A 141 -16.14 3.70 3.98
C ASP A 141 -15.51 4.75 3.07
N ASP A 142 -14.74 5.69 3.61
CA ASP A 142 -14.00 6.68 2.81
C ASP A 142 -13.01 6.02 1.85
N GLY A 143 -12.25 5.03 2.32
CA GLY A 143 -11.32 4.28 1.48
C GLY A 143 -12.06 3.54 0.35
N TRP A 144 -13.14 2.85 0.70
CA TRP A 144 -13.91 2.05 -0.25
C TRP A 144 -14.62 2.91 -1.30
N ASP A 145 -15.27 3.99 -0.88
CA ASP A 145 -16.00 4.89 -1.78
C ASP A 145 -15.05 5.62 -2.73
N VAL A 146 -13.88 6.06 -2.24
CA VAL A 146 -12.83 6.64 -3.08
C VAL A 146 -12.33 5.62 -4.10
N LEU A 147 -12.06 4.37 -3.70
CA LEU A 147 -11.63 3.33 -4.62
C LEU A 147 -12.64 3.13 -5.75
N ARG A 148 -13.92 2.99 -5.40
CA ARG A 148 -15.00 2.82 -6.38
C ARG A 148 -15.07 4.01 -7.33
N GLN A 149 -14.93 5.23 -6.80
CA GLN A 149 -15.00 6.44 -7.60
C GLN A 149 -13.83 6.57 -8.57
N VAL A 150 -12.61 6.26 -8.13
CA VAL A 150 -11.41 6.28 -8.97
C VAL A 150 -11.46 5.19 -10.03
N VAL A 151 -11.86 3.96 -9.68
CA VAL A 151 -11.99 2.85 -10.64
C VAL A 151 -13.07 3.16 -11.69
N ARG A 152 -14.22 3.71 -11.27
CA ARG A 152 -15.30 4.10 -12.19
C ARG A 152 -14.85 5.15 -13.22
N HIS A 153 -13.95 6.03 -12.85
CA HIS A 153 -13.42 7.10 -13.72
C HIS A 153 -11.94 6.87 -14.07
N GLY A 154 -11.49 5.60 -14.14
CA GLY A 154 -10.06 5.26 -14.19
C GLY A 154 -9.28 5.98 -15.29
N THR A 155 -9.87 6.14 -16.48
CA THR A 155 -9.25 6.85 -17.61
C THR A 155 -8.94 8.32 -17.28
N GLU A 156 -9.85 9.02 -16.59
CA GLU A 156 -9.65 10.43 -16.17
C GLU A 156 -8.53 10.57 -15.15
N TRP A 157 -8.36 9.55 -14.31
CA TRP A 157 -7.27 9.45 -13.35
C TRP A 157 -5.95 8.98 -14.00
N GLY A 158 -5.98 8.54 -15.25
CA GLY A 158 -4.87 7.88 -15.92
C GLY A 158 -4.49 6.56 -15.24
N ALA A 159 -5.47 5.86 -14.68
CA ALA A 159 -5.36 4.50 -14.20
C ALA A 159 -5.55 3.53 -15.38
N ASP A 160 -4.71 2.51 -15.45
CA ASP A 160 -4.86 1.40 -16.39
C ASP A 160 -6.20 0.68 -16.10
N PRO A 161 -7.09 0.49 -17.08
CA PRO A 161 -8.37 -0.16 -16.85
C PRO A 161 -8.16 -1.54 -16.24
N ILE A 162 -8.71 -1.77 -15.05
CA ILE A 162 -8.85 -3.12 -14.52
C ILE A 162 -9.86 -3.81 -15.41
N ALA A 163 -9.37 -4.56 -16.40
CA ALA A 163 -10.22 -5.39 -17.24
C ALA A 163 -10.96 -6.39 -16.33
N PRO A 164 -12.31 -6.44 -16.33
CA PRO A 164 -13.01 -7.52 -15.65
C PRO A 164 -12.53 -8.87 -16.22
N PRO A 165 -12.49 -9.94 -15.42
CA PRO A 165 -11.90 -11.23 -15.79
C PRO A 165 -12.50 -11.89 -17.06
N SER A 166 -13.59 -11.36 -17.62
CA SER A 166 -14.14 -11.78 -18.91
C SER A 166 -13.41 -11.23 -20.15
N SER A 167 -12.46 -10.31 -20.01
CA SER A 167 -11.79 -9.65 -21.15
C SER A 167 -10.26 -9.70 -21.12
N ALA A 168 -9.66 -10.56 -20.29
CA ALA A 168 -8.22 -10.75 -20.21
C ALA A 168 -7.66 -11.42 -21.48
N ARG A 169 -7.52 -10.66 -22.58
CA ARG A 169 -6.38 -10.88 -23.49
C ARG A 169 -5.16 -10.35 -22.76
N ALA A 170 -4.51 -11.26 -22.03
CA ALA A 170 -3.18 -11.05 -21.49
C ALA A 170 -2.23 -10.57 -22.60
N ARG A 171 -1.99 -9.26 -22.66
CA ARG A 171 -0.79 -8.69 -23.29
C ARG A 171 0.19 -8.26 -22.20
N ALA A 172 0.47 -9.16 -21.27
CA ALA A 172 1.68 -9.08 -20.48
C ALA A 172 2.64 -10.11 -21.06
N GLY A 173 3.51 -9.64 -21.96
CA GLY A 173 4.71 -10.36 -22.39
C GLY A 173 5.67 -10.43 -21.22
N TRP A 174 5.34 -11.22 -20.19
CA TRP A 174 6.28 -11.61 -19.17
C TRP A 174 7.12 -12.74 -19.76
N SER A 175 8.15 -12.34 -20.51
CA SER A 175 9.22 -13.24 -20.92
C SER A 175 9.81 -13.86 -19.66
N ARG A 176 9.48 -15.12 -19.38
CA ARG A 176 10.29 -15.98 -18.52
C ARG A 176 11.67 -16.02 -19.17
N ARG A 177 12.60 -15.20 -18.69
CA ARG A 177 14.02 -15.49 -18.88
C ARG A 177 14.27 -16.81 -18.17
N SER A 178 14.36 -17.89 -18.95
CA SER A 178 14.90 -19.15 -18.47
C SER A 178 16.27 -18.89 -17.85
N PRO A 179 16.58 -19.47 -16.67
CA PRO A 179 17.95 -19.41 -16.16
C PRO A 179 18.86 -20.03 -17.21
N ARG A 180 19.97 -19.34 -17.55
CA ARG A 180 21.01 -19.88 -18.40
C ARG A 180 21.46 -21.21 -17.78
N SER A 181 21.35 -22.28 -18.55
CA SER A 181 21.87 -23.60 -18.22
C SER A 181 23.38 -23.49 -17.96
N GLY A 182 23.79 -23.72 -16.72
CA GLY A 182 25.16 -24.11 -16.40
C GLY A 182 25.48 -25.51 -16.96
N PRO A 183 26.75 -25.91 -16.95
CA PRO A 183 27.22 -27.09 -17.67
C PRO A 183 26.59 -28.39 -17.13
N GLY A 184 26.26 -29.27 -18.07
CA GLY A 184 25.34 -30.40 -17.91
C GLY A 184 25.80 -31.50 -16.96
N ILE A 185 24.80 -32.17 -16.39
CA ILE A 185 24.89 -33.46 -15.72
C ILE A 185 24.48 -34.53 -16.76
N PRO A 186 25.22 -35.65 -16.90
CA PRO A 186 25.00 -36.59 -18.00
C PRO A 186 23.69 -37.38 -17.85
N ALA A 187 23.08 -37.67 -19.00
CA ALA A 187 21.83 -38.40 -19.14
C ALA A 187 21.92 -39.86 -18.66
N CYS A 188 20.86 -40.34 -17.99
CA CYS A 188 20.62 -41.76 -17.75
C CYS A 188 20.30 -42.48 -19.06
N PRO A 189 20.90 -43.65 -19.34
CA PRO A 189 20.56 -44.46 -20.50
C PRO A 189 19.41 -45.44 -20.20
N SER A 190 18.78 -45.87 -21.29
CA SER A 190 17.79 -46.95 -21.42
C SER A 190 16.32 -46.55 -21.26
N GLY A 191 15.65 -46.56 -22.41
CA GLY A 191 14.26 -46.17 -22.56
C GLY A 191 13.28 -47.11 -21.89
N ARG A 192 12.22 -46.50 -21.37
CA ARG A 192 10.88 -47.06 -21.24
C ARG A 192 9.91 -45.89 -21.30
N ARG A 193 9.05 -45.88 -22.31
CA ARG A 193 7.92 -44.94 -22.40
C ARG A 193 6.94 -45.30 -21.28
N CYS A 194 6.61 -44.36 -20.39
CA CYS A 194 5.47 -44.51 -19.50
C CYS A 194 4.29 -43.73 -20.10
N SER A 195 3.30 -44.50 -20.55
CA SER A 195 2.01 -44.08 -21.08
C SER A 195 1.18 -43.35 -20.03
N SER A 196 0.47 -42.33 -20.50
CA SER A 196 -0.55 -41.58 -19.77
C SER A 196 -1.83 -42.40 -19.58
N THR A 197 -2.25 -42.59 -18.33
CA THR A 197 -3.63 -42.98 -17.99
C THR A 197 -4.12 -42.09 -16.85
N PRO A 198 -5.28 -41.42 -16.99
CA PRO A 198 -5.84 -40.59 -15.93
C PRO A 198 -6.61 -41.45 -14.91
N LEU A 199 -6.31 -41.27 -13.62
CA LEU A 199 -7.06 -41.87 -12.51
C LEU A 199 -8.23 -40.96 -12.14
N SER A 200 -9.44 -41.46 -12.37
CA SER A 200 -10.71 -40.94 -11.83
C SER A 200 -10.91 -41.50 -10.42
N ILE A 201 -11.23 -40.66 -9.44
CA ILE A 201 -11.69 -41.06 -8.11
C ILE A 201 -12.96 -40.26 -7.78
N SER A 202 -14.07 -40.98 -7.66
CA SER A 202 -15.39 -40.48 -7.25
C SER A 202 -15.48 -40.29 -5.72
N PRO A 203 -16.43 -39.47 -5.22
CA PRO A 203 -16.52 -39.10 -3.80
C PRO A 203 -17.31 -40.14 -2.98
N THR A 204 -16.88 -40.38 -1.75
CA THR A 204 -17.63 -41.12 -0.72
C THR A 204 -18.41 -40.16 0.19
N ARG A 205 -19.59 -40.67 0.59
CA ARG A 205 -20.64 -40.10 1.46
C ARG A 205 -20.17 -39.35 2.70
#